data_AF-A0A485ATR7-F1
#
_entry.id   AF-A0A485ATR7-F1
#
_cell.length_a   1.000
_cell.length_b   1.000
_cell.length_c   1.000
_cell.angle_alpha   90.00
_cell.angle_beta   90.00
_cell.angle_gamma   90.00
#
_symmetry.space_group_name_H-M   'P 1'
#
loop_
_entity.id
_entity.type
_entity.pdbx_description
1 polymer ?
#
loop_
_entity_poly.entity_id
_entity_poly.type
_entity_poly.pdbx_seq_one_letter_code
_entity_poly.pdbx_strand_id
1 'polypeptide(L)' 'MQSLGNHQQASLLRLDVGTGYQYWYGLPNFYTITRYNHSTHYAMAVWQLGLSVAQARGQ' A
#
# COMPACT_ATOMS: atom_id res chain seq x y z
N MET A 1 -7.21 12.21 12.00
CA MET A 1 -6.21 11.25 11.52
C MET A 1 -6.63 9.86 11.97
N GLN A 2 -6.69 8.88 11.07
CA GLN A 2 -7.11 7.52 11.41
C GLN A 2 -6.00 6.86 12.24
N SER A 3 -6.36 6.29 13.39
CA SER A 3 -5.40 5.56 14.23
C SER A 3 -4.86 4.35 13.48
N LEU A 4 -3.55 4.09 13.60
CA LEU A 4 -2.93 2.85 13.11
C LEU A 4 -3.21 1.65 14.03
N GLY A 5 -4.18 1.76 14.95
CA GLY A 5 -4.51 0.73 15.91
C GLY A 5 -3.32 0.43 16.83
N ASN A 6 -2.98 -0.86 16.96
CA ASN A 6 -1.90 -1.32 17.83
C ASN A 6 -0.54 -1.42 17.12
N HIS A 7 -0.41 -0.95 15.87
CA HIS A 7 0.84 -1.00 15.12
C HIS A 7 1.87 -0.04 15.72
N GLN A 8 2.95 -0.60 16.28
CA GLN A 8 4.05 0.16 16.90
C GLN A 8 5.16 0.55 15.91
N GLN A 9 5.20 -0.10 14.74
CA GLN A 9 6.23 0.09 13.73
C GLN A 9 5.61 -0.03 12.33
N ALA A 10 6.20 0.68 11.37
CA ALA A 10 5.84 0.65 9.97
C ALA A 10 7.08 0.93 9.12
N SER A 11 7.10 0.42 7.89
CA SER A 11 8.07 0.86 6.89
C SER A 11 7.65 2.20 6.28
N LEU A 12 8.61 3.05 5.94
CA LEU A 12 8.34 4.27 5.19
C LEU A 12 8.40 3.96 3.69
N LEU A 13 7.25 4.02 3.03
CA LEU A 13 7.17 3.89 1.58
C LEU A 13 7.18 5.29 0.98
N ARG A 14 7.97 5.48 -0.10
CA ARG A 14 7.98 6.71 -0.88
C ARG A 14 7.69 6.36 -2.33
N LEU A 15 6.60 6.93 -2.87
CA LEU A 15 6.17 6.75 -4.25
C LEU A 15 6.29 8.08 -4.99
N ASP A 16 6.97 8.07 -6.13
CA ASP A 16 6.96 9.21 -7.05
C ASP A 16 5.63 9.20 -7.83
N VAL A 17 4.89 10.30 -7.76
CA VAL A 17 3.60 10.48 -8.46
C VAL A 17 3.69 11.54 -9.57
N GLY A 18 4.91 11.91 -9.98
CA GLY A 18 5.19 12.89 -11.03
C GLY A 18 5.12 14.34 -10.56
N THR A 19 4.10 14.70 -9.76
CA THR A 19 3.97 16.04 -9.15
C THR A 19 4.68 16.18 -7.81
N GLY A 20 5.23 15.08 -7.29
CA GLY A 20 5.91 15.03 -6.00
C GLY A 20 5.99 13.61 -5.45
N TYR A 21 6.25 13.51 -4.15
CA TYR A 21 6.33 12.23 -3.45
C TYR A 21 5.13 11.99 -2.55
N GLN A 22 4.56 10.80 -2.66
CA GLN A 22 3.58 10.28 -1.73
C GLN A 22 4.25 9.35 -0.72
N TYR A 23 3.98 9.58 0.56
CA TYR A 23 4.51 8.76 1.64
C TYR A 23 3.40 7.90 2.24
N TRP A 24 3.71 6.63 2.48
CA TRP A 24 2.78 5.67 3.06
C TRP A 24 3.44 4.89 4.19
N TYR A 25 2.65 4.51 5.19
CA TYR A 25 3.05 3.59 6.24
C TYR A 25 2.84 2.15 5.75
N GLY A 26 3.93 1.46 5.41
CA GLY A 26 3.90 0.06 5.02
C GLY A 26 3.80 -0.85 6.25
N LEU A 27 2.59 -1.31 6.54
CA LEU A 27 2.27 -2.25 7.62
C LEU A 27 2.62 -3.71 7.23
N PRO A 28 2.62 -4.67 8.18
CA PRO A 28 3.06 -6.05 7.91
C PRO A 28 2.38 -6.72 6.71
N ASN A 29 1.09 -6.46 6.46
CA ASN A 29 0.39 -7.00 5.31
C ASN A 29 0.96 -6.51 3.97
N PHE A 30 1.42 -5.26 3.88
CA PHE A 30 2.07 -4.75 2.68
C PHE A 30 3.38 -5.50 2.41
N TYR A 31 4.16 -5.75 3.47
CA TYR A 31 5.38 -6.56 3.36
C TYR A 31 5.06 -7.99 2.89
N THR A 32 3.97 -8.60 3.37
CA THR A 32 3.52 -9.92 2.89
C THR A 32 3.27 -9.94 1.38
N ILE A 33 2.66 -8.90 0.79
CA ILE A 33 2.46 -8.81 -0.67
C ILE A 33 3.82 -8.79 -1.39
N THR A 34 4.80 -8.05 -0.85
CA THR A 34 6.15 -8.01 -1.45
C THR A 34 6.85 -9.36 -1.43
N ARG A 35 6.43 -10.34 -0.61
CA ARG A 35 7.00 -11.70 -0.64
C ARG A 35 6.72 -12.45 -1.93
N TYR A 36 5.69 -12.07 -2.69
CA TYR A 36 5.45 -12.60 -4.04
C TYR A 36 6.42 -12.00 -5.06
N ASN A 37 6.70 -10.69 -4.94
CA ASN A 37 7.64 -9.97 -5.78
C ASN A 37 8.21 -8.78 -4.98
N HIS A 38 9.54 -8.75 -4.81
CA HIS A 38 10.26 -7.77 -3.98
C HIS A 38 10.30 -6.36 -4.59
N SER A 39 9.13 -5.78 -4.88
CA SER A 39 8.97 -4.44 -5.45
C SER A 39 7.83 -3.68 -4.77
N THR A 40 8.13 -2.46 -4.30
CA THR A 40 7.13 -1.56 -3.70
C THR A 40 6.06 -1.16 -4.72
N HIS A 41 6.44 -0.89 -5.96
CA HIS A 41 5.50 -0.55 -7.03
C HIS A 41 4.57 -1.72 -7.35
N TYR A 42 5.11 -2.95 -7.41
CA TYR A 42 4.29 -4.14 -7.60
C TYR A 42 3.26 -4.29 -6.48
N ALA A 43 3.69 -4.25 -5.22
CA ALA A 43 2.79 -4.45 -4.09
C ALA A 43 1.72 -3.36 -3.99
N MET A 44 2.07 -2.10 -4.27
CA MET A 44 1.13 -0.99 -4.31
C MET A 44 0.12 -1.14 -5.44
N ALA A 45 0.56 -1.51 -6.65
CA ALA A 45 -0.31 -1.70 -7.80
C ALA A 45 -1.30 -2.85 -7.58
N VAL A 46 -0.84 -3.99 -7.04
CA VAL A 46 -1.71 -5.13 -6.71
C VAL A 46 -2.79 -4.74 -5.70
N TRP A 47 -2.41 -4.04 -4.64
CA TRP A 47 -3.35 -3.59 -3.61
C TRP A 47 -4.37 -2.59 -4.16
N GLN A 48 -3.92 -1.55 -4.87
CA GLN A 48 -4.79 -0.53 -5.47
C GLN A 48 -5.74 -1.13 -6.51
N LEU A 49 -5.25 -2.03 -7.38
CA LEU A 49 -6.09 -2.73 -8.34
C LEU A 49 -7.18 -3.55 -7.66
N GLY A 50 -6.83 -4.30 -6.60
CA GLY A 50 -7.80 -5.07 -5.82
C GLY A 50 -8.90 -4.19 -5.21
N LEU A 51 -8.53 -3.02 -4.68
CA LEU A 51 -9.50 -2.04 -4.17
C LEU A 51 -10.41 -1.51 -5.28
N SER A 52 -9.86 -1.14 -6.45
CA SER A 52 -10.66 -0.64 -7.58
C SER A 52 -11.65 -1.68 -8.09
N VAL A 53 -11.23 -2.95 -8.19
CA VAL A 53 -12.13 -4.06 -8.57
C VAL A 53 -13.21 -4.29 -7.51
N ALA A 54 -12.85 -4.30 -6.22
CA ALA A 54 -13.83 -4.47 -5.15
C ALA A 54 -14.86 -3.34 -5.14
N GLN A 55 -14.44 -2.09 -5.37
CA GLN A 55 -15.32 -0.94 -5.50
C GLN A 55 -16.23 -1.07 -6.73
N ALA A 56 -15.69 -1.45 -7.88
CA ALA A 56 -16.46 -1.62 -9.12
C ALA A 56 -17.48 -2.76 -9.03
N ARG A 57 -17.22 -3.80 -8.23
CA ARG A 57 -18.13 -4.92 -7.99
C ARG A 57 -19.18 -4.66 -6.90
N GLY A 58 -18.97 -3.64 -6.07
CA GLY A 58 -19.91 -3.21 -5.03
C GLY A 58 -20.93 -2.17 -5.51
N GLN A 59 -20.82 -1.73 -6.78
CA GLN A 59 -21.87 -1.04 -7.53
C GLN A 59 -22.80 -2.06 -8.17
#